data_AF-A0A956BQU4-F1
#
_entry.id   AF-A0A956BQU4-F1
#
_cell.length_a   1.000
_cell.length_b   1.000
_cell.length_c   1.000
_cell.angle_alpha   90.00
_cell.angle_beta   90.00
_cell.angle_gamma   90.00
#
_symmetry.space_group_name_H-M   'P 1'
#
loop_
_entity.id
_entity.type
_entity.pdbx_description
1 polymer ?
#
loop_
_entity_poly.entity_id
_entity_poly.type
_entity_poly.pdbx_seq_one_letter_code
_entity_poly.pdbx_strand_id
1 'polypeptide(L)'
;LETGNVRFVIEDVGLEALIRSCVVEVAPAAARKGLPITVEAGDLGTVACDPTRMRQALLALLTNAVKFTATGTIVVRAARDASGATIEVEDTGTGVPQDLAERIFESFVQADSRSTRQAAGAGVGLTVAREMVRRMGGEVSYRPRDGGGSTFCLEIR
;
A
#
# COMPACT_ATOMS: atom_id res chain seq x y z
N LEU A 1 10.80 -24.79 -9.69
CA LEU A 1 10.24 -23.61 -8.99
C LEU A 1 8.75 -23.81 -8.94
N GLU A 2 8.28 -24.27 -7.79
CA GLU A 2 6.94 -24.78 -7.58
C GLU A 2 5.93 -23.63 -7.66
N THR A 3 5.16 -23.57 -8.75
CA THR A 3 3.99 -22.70 -8.88
C THR A 3 2.90 -23.24 -7.96
N GLY A 4 3.04 -22.99 -6.66
CA GLY A 4 1.96 -23.21 -5.71
C GLY A 4 0.81 -22.29 -6.09
N ASN A 5 -0.27 -22.84 -6.64
CA ASN A 5 -1.50 -22.11 -6.91
C ASN A 5 -1.95 -21.44 -5.60
N VAL A 6 -1.72 -20.13 -5.48
CA VAL A 6 -2.26 -19.34 -4.38
C VAL A 6 -3.77 -19.32 -4.57
N ARG A 7 -4.49 -20.13 -3.78
CA ARG A 7 -5.94 -20.04 -3.69
C ARG A 7 -6.31 -18.74 -2.97
N PHE A 8 -7.19 -17.97 -3.60
CA PHE A 8 -7.85 -16.84 -2.97
C PHE A 8 -9.15 -17.35 -2.34
N VAL A 9 -9.43 -16.89 -1.12
CA VAL A 9 -10.70 -17.14 -0.44
C VAL A 9 -11.45 -15.82 -0.44
N ILE A 10 -12.39 -15.65 -1.37
CA ILE A 10 -13.13 -14.40 -1.54
C ILE A 10 -14.33 -14.39 -0.58
N GLU A 11 -14.40 -13.34 0.23
CA GLU A 11 -15.43 -13.14 1.26
C GLU A 11 -15.88 -11.67 1.26
N ASP A 12 -17.05 -11.40 1.86
CA ASP A 12 -17.51 -10.03 2.11
C ASP A 12 -16.73 -9.41 3.28
N VAL A 13 -15.82 -8.49 2.97
CA VAL A 13 -14.93 -7.87 3.96
C VAL A 13 -15.39 -6.45 4.25
N GLY A 14 -15.64 -6.16 5.54
CA GLY A 14 -15.90 -4.81 6.02
C GLY A 14 -14.66 -3.93 5.87
N LEU A 15 -14.67 -3.03 4.88
CA LEU A 15 -13.46 -2.36 4.44
C LEU A 15 -12.92 -1.36 5.48
N GLU A 16 -13.82 -0.64 6.16
CA GLU A 16 -13.43 0.30 7.21
C GLU A 16 -12.73 -0.40 8.38
N ALA A 17 -13.27 -1.54 8.83
CA ALA A 17 -12.69 -2.32 9.91
C ALA A 17 -11.29 -2.85 9.55
N LEU A 18 -11.12 -3.29 8.30
CA LEU A 18 -9.83 -3.73 7.79
C LEU A 18 -8.80 -2.59 7.79
N ILE A 19 -9.18 -1.42 7.26
CA ILE A 19 -8.31 -0.24 7.22
C ILE A 19 -7.88 0.15 8.63
N ARG A 20 -8.83 0.27 9.56
CA ARG A 20 -8.55 0.63 10.96
C ARG A 20 -7.62 -0.37 11.64
N SER A 21 -7.83 -1.68 11.41
CA SER A 21 -6.94 -2.73 11.95
C SER A 21 -5.50 -2.57 11.44
N CYS A 22 -5.31 -2.32 10.15
CA CYS A 22 -3.98 -2.11 9.57
C CYS A 22 -3.32 -0.83 10.11
N VAL A 23 -4.09 0.25 10.30
CA VAL A 23 -3.58 1.51 10.89
C VAL A 23 -3.15 1.30 12.33
N VAL A 24 -3.93 0.57 13.14
CA VAL A 24 -3.56 0.21 14.52
C VAL A 24 -2.25 -0.57 14.57
N GLU A 25 -2.03 -1.48 13.61
CA GLU A 25 -0.79 -2.27 13.53
C GLU A 25 0.45 -1.39 13.27
N VAL A 26 0.35 -0.39 12.38
CA VAL A 26 1.50 0.48 12.04
C VAL A 26 1.66 1.67 12.98
N ALA A 27 0.63 2.00 13.78
CA ALA A 27 0.62 3.16 14.67
C ALA A 27 1.82 3.22 15.63
N PRO A 28 2.31 2.13 16.26
CA PRO A 28 3.49 2.20 17.12
C PRO A 28 4.76 2.63 16.37
N ALA A 29 4.91 2.22 15.10
CA ALA A 29 6.06 2.61 14.29
C ALA A 29 5.99 4.08 13.85
N ALA A 30 4.80 4.55 13.49
CA ALA A 30 4.54 5.96 13.19
C ALA A 30 4.77 6.85 14.42
N ALA A 31 4.26 6.44 15.59
CA ALA A 31 4.39 7.16 16.84
C ALA A 31 5.86 7.33 17.26
N ARG A 32 6.70 6.31 17.09
CA ARG A 32 8.16 6.42 17.34
C ARG A 32 8.86 7.48 16.48
N LYS A 33 8.27 7.82 15.32
CA LYS A 33 8.76 8.90 14.43
C LYS A 33 8.00 10.23 14.63
N GLY A 34 6.99 10.27 15.50
CA GLY A 34 6.12 11.44 15.64
C GLY A 34 5.23 11.69 14.41
N LEU A 35 4.91 10.66 13.63
CA LEU A 35 4.09 10.76 12.42
C LEU A 35 2.60 10.52 12.76
N PRO A 36 1.74 11.54 12.71
CA PRO A 36 0.30 11.32 12.80
C PRO A 36 -0.20 10.54 11.58
N ILE A 37 -1.14 9.62 11.82
CA ILE A 37 -1.88 8.90 10.79
C ILE A 37 -3.35 9.28 10.93
N THR A 38 -3.95 9.84 9.88
CA THR A 38 -5.38 10.17 9.82
C THR A 38 -6.10 9.20 8.88
N VAL A 39 -7.31 8.76 9.27
CA VAL A 39 -8.18 7.96 8.40
C VAL A 39 -9.40 8.80 8.02
N GLU A 40 -9.57 9.05 6.73
CA GLU A 40 -10.67 9.77 6.12
C GLU A 40 -11.49 8.78 5.28
N ALA A 41 -12.50 8.17 5.90
CA ALA A 41 -13.36 7.19 5.25
C ALA A 41 -14.84 7.47 5.58
N GLY A 42 -15.69 7.37 4.56
CA GLY A 42 -17.15 7.33 4.74
C GLY A 42 -17.64 5.92 5.07
N ASP A 43 -18.94 5.67 4.92
CA ASP A 43 -19.48 4.31 4.95
C ASP A 43 -19.03 3.54 3.70
N LEU A 44 -18.22 2.51 3.90
CA LEU A 44 -17.64 1.70 2.83
C LEU A 44 -18.37 0.35 2.65
N GLY A 45 -19.29 -0.02 3.53
CA GLY A 45 -19.92 -1.34 3.52
C GLY A 45 -18.92 -2.51 3.43
N THR A 46 -19.26 -3.52 2.62
CA THR A 46 -18.39 -4.67 2.34
C THR A 46 -17.87 -4.68 0.89
N VAL A 47 -16.74 -5.34 0.71
CA VAL A 47 -16.14 -5.64 -0.59
C VAL A 47 -15.80 -7.11 -0.67
N ALA A 48 -16.16 -7.75 -1.78
CA ALA A 48 -15.76 -9.12 -2.09
C ALA A 48 -14.26 -9.17 -2.40
N CYS A 49 -13.45 -9.63 -1.46
CA CYS A 49 -12.01 -9.80 -1.66
C CYS A 49 -11.45 -10.90 -0.76
N ASP A 50 -10.19 -11.27 -0.95
CA ASP A 50 -9.50 -12.13 0.02
C ASP A 50 -9.00 -11.26 1.19
N PRO A 51 -9.52 -11.45 2.42
CA PRO A 51 -9.20 -10.58 3.54
C PRO A 51 -7.71 -10.61 3.88
N THR A 52 -7.06 -11.77 3.75
CA THR A 52 -5.64 -11.91 4.06
C THR A 52 -4.79 -11.17 3.04
N ARG A 53 -5.11 -11.31 1.75
CA ARG A 53 -4.36 -10.66 0.66
C ARG A 53 -4.59 -9.16 0.62
N MET A 54 -5.83 -8.72 0.86
CA MET A 54 -6.15 -7.29 0.98
C MET A 54 -5.40 -6.65 2.15
N ARG A 55 -5.39 -7.33 3.32
CA ARG A 55 -4.61 -6.89 4.49
C ARG A 55 -3.12 -6.76 4.17
N GLN A 56 -2.54 -7.76 3.53
CA GLN A 56 -1.13 -7.78 3.15
C GLN A 56 -0.79 -6.61 2.21
N ALA A 57 -1.63 -6.36 1.20
CA ALA A 57 -1.45 -5.26 0.28
C ALA A 57 -1.51 -3.91 1.00
N LEU A 58 -2.53 -3.69 1.84
CA LEU A 58 -2.67 -2.42 2.58
C LEU A 58 -1.52 -2.19 3.56
N LEU A 59 -1.07 -3.23 4.28
CA LEU A 59 0.10 -3.12 5.16
C LEU A 59 1.38 -2.83 4.40
N ALA A 60 1.56 -3.36 3.20
CA ALA A 60 2.71 -3.03 2.36
C ALA A 60 2.74 -1.53 2.01
N LEU A 61 1.58 -0.92 1.72
CA LEU A 61 1.48 0.52 1.46
C LEU A 61 1.76 1.34 2.73
N LEU A 62 1.10 1.01 3.85
CA LEU A 62 1.22 1.74 5.12
C LEU A 62 2.64 1.66 5.71
N THR A 63 3.25 0.48 5.67
CA THR A 63 4.63 0.31 6.18
C THR A 63 5.63 1.08 5.32
N ASN A 64 5.42 1.17 4.01
CA ASN A 64 6.23 2.04 3.15
C ASN A 64 6.04 3.52 3.48
N ALA A 65 4.80 3.99 3.63
CA ALA A 65 4.52 5.37 4.03
C ALA A 65 5.23 5.73 5.35
N VAL A 66 5.11 4.87 6.38
CA VAL A 66 5.81 5.07 7.67
C VAL A 66 7.32 5.02 7.51
N LYS A 67 7.84 4.12 6.67
CA LYS A 67 9.28 3.95 6.46
C LYS A 67 9.91 5.17 5.79
N PHE A 68 9.31 5.68 4.72
CA PHE A 68 9.87 6.72 3.86
C PHE A 68 9.47 8.15 4.26
N THR A 69 8.58 8.29 5.23
CA THR A 69 8.31 9.57 5.89
C THR A 69 9.21 9.70 7.12
N ALA A 70 10.02 10.76 7.15
CA ALA A 70 10.86 11.09 8.31
C ALA A 70 10.15 12.08 9.23
N THR A 71 9.49 13.08 8.64
CA THR A 71 8.67 14.10 9.32
C THR A 71 7.45 14.41 8.45
N GLY A 72 6.38 14.91 9.06
CA GLY A 72 5.13 15.21 8.39
C GLY A 72 4.03 14.21 8.75
N THR A 73 3.20 13.78 7.80
CA THR A 73 1.94 13.09 8.09
C THR A 73 1.66 11.97 7.11
N ILE A 74 0.79 11.04 7.52
CA ILE A 74 0.21 10.02 6.64
C ILE A 74 -1.30 10.15 6.69
N VAL A 75 -1.96 10.12 5.53
CA VAL A 75 -3.42 10.15 5.43
C VAL A 75 -3.90 8.93 4.65
N VAL A 76 -4.84 8.20 5.22
CA VAL A 76 -5.52 7.09 4.55
C VAL A 76 -6.91 7.56 4.15
N ARG A 77 -7.16 7.67 2.84
CA ARG A 77 -8.49 7.98 2.31
C ARG A 77 -9.14 6.73 1.77
N ALA A 78 -10.43 6.56 1.98
CA ALA A 78 -11.15 5.47 1.35
C ALA A 78 -12.55 5.90 0.92
N ALA A 79 -12.93 5.44 -0.28
CA ALA A 79 -14.22 5.68 -0.87
C ALA A 79 -14.70 4.41 -1.59
N ARG A 80 -16.02 4.26 -1.71
CA ARG A 80 -16.65 3.17 -2.46
C ARG A 80 -17.79 3.73 -3.30
N ASP A 81 -17.91 3.25 -4.53
CA ASP A 81 -19.03 3.53 -5.42
C ASP A 81 -19.55 2.23 -6.06
N ALA A 82 -20.34 2.35 -7.13
CA ALA A 82 -20.92 1.20 -7.84
C ALA A 82 -19.87 0.37 -8.60
N SER A 83 -18.67 0.91 -8.83
CA SER A 83 -17.59 0.29 -9.61
C SER A 83 -16.54 -0.42 -8.74
N GLY A 84 -16.57 -0.21 -7.42
CA GLY A 84 -15.62 -0.80 -6.49
C GLY A 84 -15.28 0.10 -5.32
N ALA A 85 -14.19 -0.24 -4.62
CA ALA A 85 -13.63 0.57 -3.55
C ALA A 85 -12.20 1.00 -3.88
N THR A 86 -11.86 2.20 -3.41
CA THR A 86 -10.55 2.82 -3.56
C THR A 86 -10.00 3.18 -2.19
N ILE A 87 -8.74 2.81 -1.93
CA ILE A 87 -7.99 3.15 -0.73
C ILE A 87 -6.73 3.89 -1.16
N GLU A 88 -6.56 5.11 -0.70
CA GLU A 88 -5.36 5.91 -0.93
C GLU A 88 -4.55 6.00 0.36
N VAL A 89 -3.25 5.70 0.28
CA VAL A 89 -2.28 5.97 1.33
C VAL A 89 -1.39 7.10 0.85
N GLU A 90 -1.60 8.26 1.45
CA GLU A 90 -0.88 9.49 1.19
C GLU A 90 0.20 9.72 2.25
N ASP A 91 1.41 10.03 1.82
CA ASP A 91 2.51 10.41 2.70
C ASP A 91 3.19 11.70 2.25
N THR A 92 3.81 12.40 3.21
CA THR A 92 4.61 13.62 2.96
C THR A 92 6.11 13.32 3.00
N GLY A 93 6.52 12.08 2.71
CA GLY A 93 7.89 11.62 2.77
C GLY A 93 8.73 12.13 1.59
N THR A 94 9.83 11.44 1.31
CA THR A 94 10.75 11.83 0.22
C THR A 94 10.18 11.59 -1.18
N GLY A 95 9.02 10.93 -1.29
CA GLY A 95 8.48 10.45 -2.55
C GLY A 95 9.31 9.30 -3.13
N VAL A 96 8.96 8.90 -4.36
CA VAL A 96 9.69 7.91 -5.14
C VAL A 96 10.59 8.63 -6.14
N PRO A 97 11.90 8.32 -6.21
CA PRO A 97 12.80 8.83 -7.24
C PRO A 97 12.26 8.57 -8.66
N GLN A 98 12.43 9.52 -9.57
CA GLN A 98 11.85 9.46 -10.92
C GLN A 98 12.29 8.21 -11.70
N ASP A 99 13.55 7.82 -11.56
CA ASP A 99 14.15 6.62 -12.17
C ASP A 99 13.58 5.31 -11.62
N LEU A 100 12.98 5.34 -10.43
CA LEU A 100 12.34 4.20 -9.80
C LEU A 100 10.82 4.19 -10.02
N ALA A 101 10.18 5.34 -10.27
CA ALA A 101 8.73 5.48 -10.34
C ALA A 101 8.05 4.53 -11.35
N GLU A 102 8.69 4.27 -12.49
CA GLU A 102 8.16 3.33 -13.50
C GLU A 102 8.32 1.85 -13.08
N ARG A 103 9.21 1.59 -12.11
CA ARG A 103 9.72 0.25 -11.77
C ARG A 103 9.45 -0.18 -10.32
N ILE A 104 8.82 0.67 -9.51
CA ILE A 104 8.49 0.38 -8.09
C ILE A 104 7.64 -0.87 -7.88
N PHE A 105 6.96 -1.34 -8.94
CA PHE A 105 6.12 -2.53 -8.91
C PHE A 105 6.72 -3.71 -9.70
N GLU A 106 7.96 -3.59 -10.18
CA GLU A 106 8.65 -4.70 -10.85
C GLU A 106 9.23 -5.67 -9.81
N SER A 107 9.13 -6.97 -10.08
CA SER A 107 9.81 -8.00 -9.30
C SER A 107 11.31 -7.81 -9.42
N PHE A 108 11.96 -7.39 -8.33
CA PHE A 108 13.41 -7.19 -8.16
C PHE A 108 14.25 -7.30 -9.45
N VAL A 109 14.69 -6.15 -9.96
CA VAL A 109 15.95 -6.11 -10.69
C VAL A 109 17.07 -6.28 -9.68
N GLN A 110 17.37 -7.54 -9.39
CA GLN A 110 18.60 -7.93 -8.73
C GLN A 110 19.69 -8.00 -9.81
N ALA A 111 20.20 -6.85 -10.22
CA ALA A 111 21.37 -6.76 -11.08
C ALA A 111 22.18 -5.50 -10.72
N ASP A 112 23.34 -5.75 -10.11
CA ASP A 112 24.52 -4.88 -9.97
C ASP A 112 24.35 -3.44 -9.51
N SER A 113 24.81 -3.15 -8.29
CA SER A 113 25.86 -2.14 -8.04
C SER A 113 26.08 -1.90 -6.54
N ARG A 114 27.35 -1.79 -6.15
CA ARG A 114 27.91 -1.73 -4.78
C ARG A 114 27.48 -0.54 -3.89
N SER A 115 26.38 0.17 -4.15
CA SER A 115 26.09 1.46 -3.48
C SER A 115 24.69 1.66 -2.86
N THR A 116 23.79 0.68 -2.86
CA THR A 116 22.36 0.93 -2.52
C THR A 116 21.91 0.38 -1.16
N ARG A 117 22.82 0.29 -0.19
CA ARG A 117 22.55 -0.31 1.15
C ARG A 117 21.46 0.41 1.98
N GLN A 118 20.95 1.56 1.54
CA GLN A 118 19.84 2.28 2.18
C GLN A 118 18.47 2.13 1.48
N ALA A 119 18.40 1.62 0.24
CA ALA A 119 17.15 1.51 -0.53
C ALA A 119 16.60 0.08 -0.66
N ALA A 120 17.22 -0.91 -0.02
CA ALA A 120 17.00 -2.35 -0.24
C ALA A 120 15.69 -2.93 0.35
N GLY A 121 14.62 -2.15 0.54
CA GLY A 121 13.41 -2.69 1.18
C GLY A 121 12.07 -2.18 0.67
N ALA A 122 12.00 -1.54 -0.50
CA ALA A 122 10.72 -1.14 -1.12
C ALA A 122 10.19 -2.17 -2.14
N GLY A 123 11.09 -2.93 -2.79
CA GLY A 123 10.75 -3.66 -4.02
C GLY A 123 10.03 -5.01 -3.86
N VAL A 124 10.01 -5.63 -2.68
CA VAL A 124 9.30 -6.93 -2.51
C VAL A 124 7.83 -6.65 -2.19
N GLY A 125 7.59 -5.72 -1.27
CA GLY A 125 6.24 -5.48 -0.72
C GLY A 125 5.26 -4.94 -1.74
N LEU A 126 5.65 -3.92 -2.52
CA LEU A 126 4.76 -3.29 -3.50
C LEU A 126 4.44 -4.19 -4.68
N THR A 127 5.42 -4.94 -5.17
CA THR A 127 5.22 -5.89 -6.27
C THR A 127 4.28 -7.01 -5.88
N VAL A 128 4.49 -7.62 -4.72
CA VAL A 128 3.61 -8.67 -4.19
C VAL A 128 2.20 -8.13 -3.93
N ALA A 129 2.09 -6.93 -3.34
CA ALA A 129 0.81 -6.26 -3.13
C ALA A 129 0.05 -6.05 -4.45
N ARG A 130 0.71 -5.50 -5.48
CA ARG A 130 0.11 -5.26 -6.80
C ARG A 130 -0.31 -6.58 -7.47
N GLU A 131 0.52 -7.62 -7.41
CA GLU A 131 0.16 -8.94 -7.97
C GLU A 131 -1.08 -9.53 -7.28
N MET A 132 -1.13 -9.48 -5.95
CA MET A 132 -2.28 -9.97 -5.19
C MET A 132 -3.57 -9.21 -5.52
N VAL A 133 -3.50 -7.88 -5.54
CA VAL A 133 -4.66 -7.03 -5.85
C VAL A 133 -5.13 -7.26 -7.30
N ARG A 134 -4.20 -7.39 -8.26
CA ARG A 134 -4.54 -7.73 -9.65
C ARG A 134 -5.26 -9.07 -9.78
N ARG A 135 -4.83 -10.09 -9.02
CA ARG A 135 -5.51 -11.39 -9.01
C ARG A 135 -6.90 -11.34 -8.37
N MET A 136 -7.18 -10.32 -7.57
CA MET A 136 -8.53 -10.02 -7.06
C MET A 136 -9.33 -9.07 -7.98
N GLY A 137 -8.85 -8.78 -9.20
CA GLY A 137 -9.55 -7.89 -10.15
C GLY A 137 -9.33 -6.39 -9.91
N GLY A 138 -8.43 -6.04 -9.01
CA GLY A 138 -8.07 -4.68 -8.66
C GLY A 138 -6.81 -4.15 -9.34
N GLU A 139 -6.32 -2.99 -8.89
CA GLU A 139 -5.03 -2.44 -9.28
C GLU A 139 -4.36 -1.71 -8.11
N VAL A 140 -3.03 -1.68 -8.10
CA VAL A 140 -2.25 -0.75 -7.26
C VAL A 140 -1.52 0.24 -8.16
N SER A 141 -1.74 1.53 -7.94
CA SER A 141 -1.10 2.62 -8.66
C SER A 141 -0.37 3.59 -7.73
N TYR A 142 0.49 4.42 -8.31
CA TYR A 142 1.27 5.44 -7.61
C TYR A 142 1.13 6.78 -8.33
N ARG A 143 1.11 7.86 -7.57
CA ARG A 143 1.18 9.24 -8.06
C ARG A 143 2.07 10.07 -7.13
N PRO A 144 2.97 10.92 -7.66
CA PRO A 144 3.72 11.87 -6.85
C PRO A 144 2.79 12.96 -6.30
N ARG A 145 3.22 13.65 -5.25
CA ARG A 145 2.53 14.82 -4.69
C ARG A 145 3.32 16.10 -4.89
N ASP A 146 2.60 17.18 -5.11
CA ASP A 146 3.19 18.52 -5.09
C ASP A 146 3.74 18.84 -3.69
N GLY A 147 4.98 19.33 -3.63
CA GLY A 147 5.67 19.58 -2.36
C GLY A 147 6.29 18.34 -1.70
N GLY A 148 6.27 17.18 -2.37
CA GLY A 148 6.93 15.96 -1.93
C GLY A 148 5.99 14.91 -1.33
N GLY A 149 6.49 13.67 -1.31
CA GLY A 149 5.75 12.49 -0.84
C GLY A 149 5.12 11.67 -1.96
N SER A 150 4.21 10.78 -1.56
CA SER A 150 3.61 9.78 -2.45
C SER A 150 2.13 9.62 -2.16
N THR A 151 1.37 9.27 -3.19
CA THR A 151 0.03 8.70 -3.04
C THR A 151 0.01 7.33 -3.70
N PHE A 152 -0.13 6.28 -2.89
CA PHE A 152 -0.38 4.92 -3.36
C PHE A 152 -1.88 4.64 -3.32
N CYS A 153 -2.42 4.15 -4.43
CA CYS A 153 -3.85 3.90 -4.59
C CYS A 153 -4.08 2.42 -4.83
N LEU A 154 -4.91 1.80 -3.99
CA LEU A 154 -5.38 0.43 -4.13
C LEU A 154 -6.84 0.47 -4.54
N GLU A 155 -7.15 -0.10 -5.69
CA GLU A 155 -8.50 -0.21 -6.24
C GLU A 155 -8.92 -1.68 -6.27
N ILE A 156 -10.18 -1.97 -5.95
CA ILE A 156 -10.77 -3.30 -5.99
C ILE A 156 -12.20 -3.18 -6.54
N ARG A 157 -12.61 -4.09 -7.43
CA ARG A 157 -13.90 -4.05 -8.13
C ARG A 157 -14.82 -5.19 -7.69
#